data_AF-A0A5A7TT59-F1
#
_entry.id   AF-A0A5A7TT59-F1
#
_cell.length_a   1.000
_cell.length_b   1.000
_cell.length_c   1.000
_cell.angle_alpha   90.00
_cell.angle_beta   90.00
_cell.angle_gamma   90.00
#
_symmetry.space_group_name_H-M   'P 1'
#
loop_
_entity.id
_entity.type
_entity.pdbx_description
1 polymer ?
#
loop_
_entity_poly.entity_id
_entity_poly.type
_entity_poly.pdbx_seq_one_letter_code
_entity_poly.pdbx_strand_id
1 'polypeptide(L)'
;MQLAQLTVQPTLRQRIIDAQSNDPYLVEKRGLAEAGQAVEFSLSSDGGLLFERRLCVPSDSAVKTELLSEAHSSPFSMHPGSTKMYQDLKRLRQNI
;
A
#
# COMPACT_ATOMS: atom_id res chain seq x y z
N MET A 1 -5.36 -9.56 39.63
CA MET A 1 -4.98 -8.50 38.68
C MET A 1 -4.77 -9.16 37.32
N GLN A 2 -5.72 -9.02 36.40
CA GLN A 2 -5.70 -9.68 35.09
C GLN A 2 -5.07 -8.69 34.10
N LEU A 3 -3.87 -8.98 33.59
CA LEU A 3 -3.26 -8.16 32.53
C LEU A 3 -4.00 -8.45 31.22
N ALA A 4 -4.66 -7.44 30.66
CA ALA A 4 -5.12 -7.48 29.29
C ALA A 4 -3.91 -7.31 28.36
N GLN A 5 -3.62 -8.33 27.54
CA GLN A 5 -2.67 -8.18 26.44
C GLN A 5 -3.33 -7.40 25.30
N LEU A 6 -2.80 -6.21 25.02
CA LEU A 6 -3.15 -5.44 23.83
C LEU A 6 -2.22 -5.89 22.70
N THR A 7 -2.70 -6.73 21.80
CA THR A 7 -1.94 -7.11 20.60
C THR A 7 -2.08 -6.02 19.56
N VAL A 8 -1.02 -5.24 19.33
CA VAL A 8 -1.00 -4.25 18.25
C VAL A 8 -0.73 -4.99 16.95
N GLN A 9 -1.68 -4.99 16.02
CA GLN A 9 -1.42 -5.48 14.67
C GLN A 9 -0.56 -4.44 13.92
N PRO A 10 0.48 -4.89 13.18
CA PRO A 10 1.25 -3.97 12.35
C PRO A 10 0.34 -3.29 11.32
N THR A 11 0.68 -2.08 10.91
CA THR A 11 -0.03 -1.42 9.80
C THR A 11 0.35 -2.09 8.47
N LEU A 12 -0.46 -1.88 7.43
CA LEU A 12 -0.11 -2.33 6.07
C LEU A 12 1.27 -1.79 5.63
N ARG A 13 1.56 -0.53 5.98
CA ARG A 13 2.86 0.09 5.73
C ARG A 13 4.00 -0.69 6.39
N GLN A 14 3.86 -1.06 7.67
CA GLN A 14 4.89 -1.83 8.36
C GLN A 14 5.10 -3.20 7.71
N ARG A 15 4.01 -3.89 7.34
CA ARG A 15 4.11 -5.17 6.62
C ARG A 15 4.82 -5.03 5.27
N ILE A 16 4.58 -3.96 4.53
CA ILE A 16 5.32 -3.67 3.29
C ILE A 16 6.80 -3.52 3.59
N ILE A 17 7.17 -2.70 4.58
CA ILE A 17 8.57 -2.45 4.98
C ILE A 17 9.26 -3.75 5.38
N ASP A 18 8.62 -4.56 6.23
CA ASP A 18 9.14 -5.85 6.68
C ASP A 18 9.34 -6.80 5.49
N ALA A 19 8.41 -6.82 4.54
CA ALA A 19 8.52 -7.67 3.35
C ALA A 19 9.61 -7.20 2.36
N GLN A 20 10.09 -5.94 2.43
CA GLN A 20 11.16 -5.46 1.55
C GLN A 20 12.47 -6.25 1.74
N SER A 21 12.73 -6.80 2.93
CA SER A 21 13.94 -7.60 3.18
C SER A 21 13.92 -8.95 2.46
N ASN A 22 12.75 -9.41 2.01
CA ASN A 22 12.59 -10.66 1.29
C ASN A 22 12.68 -10.50 -0.23
N ASP A 23 12.75 -9.25 -0.74
CA ASP A 23 12.88 -8.95 -2.16
C ASP A 23 14.35 -8.63 -2.50
N PRO A 24 15.08 -9.52 -3.21
CA PRO A 24 16.51 -9.33 -3.47
C PRO A 24 16.84 -8.03 -4.20
N TYR A 25 15.95 -7.58 -5.09
CA TYR A 25 16.14 -6.32 -5.81
C TYR A 25 16.05 -5.14 -4.84
N LEU A 26 15.06 -5.13 -3.93
CA LEU A 26 14.93 -4.06 -2.95
C LEU A 26 16.05 -4.08 -1.90
N VAL A 27 16.57 -5.26 -1.54
CA VAL A 27 17.75 -5.39 -0.66
C VAL A 27 18.99 -4.76 -1.31
N GLU A 28 19.24 -5.04 -2.59
CA GLU A 28 20.34 -4.43 -3.35
C GLU A 28 20.19 -2.90 -3.38
N LYS A 29 19.01 -2.40 -3.74
CA LYS A 29 18.75 -0.95 -3.82
C LYS A 29 18.86 -0.25 -2.47
N ARG A 30 18.47 -0.92 -1.37
CA ARG A 30 18.69 -0.41 0.00
C ARG A 30 20.16 -0.18 0.27
N GLY A 31 21.02 -1.17 -0.03
CA GLY A 31 22.47 -1.03 0.19
C GLY A 31 23.08 0.14 -0.59
N LEU A 32 22.64 0.36 -1.83
CA LEU A 32 23.08 1.50 -2.64
C LEU A 32 22.60 2.84 -2.08
N ALA A 33 21.36 2.90 -1.57
CA ALA A 33 20.82 4.09 -0.93
C ALA A 33 21.58 4.42 0.37
N GLU A 34 21.88 3.42 1.19
CA GLU A 34 22.68 3.57 2.42
C GLU A 34 24.11 4.02 2.13
N ALA A 35 24.69 3.56 1.02
CA ALA A 35 26.00 3.99 0.53
C ALA A 35 25.98 5.39 -0.13
N GLY A 36 24.81 6.01 -0.28
CA GLY A 36 24.66 7.31 -0.97
C GLY A 36 24.92 7.24 -2.48
N GLN A 37 24.87 6.05 -3.08
CA GLN A 37 25.17 5.81 -4.50
C GLN A 37 23.93 5.82 -5.40
N ALA A 38 22.73 5.82 -4.81
CA ALA A 38 21.47 5.79 -5.54
C ALA A 38 20.63 7.04 -5.20
N VAL A 39 20.71 8.07 -6.04
CA VAL A 39 20.10 9.40 -5.79
C VAL A 39 18.57 9.35 -5.79
N GLU A 40 18.00 8.44 -6.58
CA GLU A 40 16.55 8.24 -6.68
C GLU A 40 15.96 7.44 -5.51
N PHE A 41 16.81 6.77 -4.72
CA PHE A 41 16.39 6.00 -3.56
C PHE A 41 16.67 6.74 -2.24
N SER A 42 15.79 6.55 -1.26
CA SER A 42 15.95 7.11 0.08
C SER A 42 15.31 6.21 1.13
N LEU A 43 15.68 6.39 2.40
CA LEU A 43 15.05 5.69 3.51
C LEU A 43 14.09 6.64 4.24
N SER A 44 12.88 6.18 4.52
CA SER A 44 11.97 6.87 5.44
C SER A 44 12.40 6.68 6.90
N SER A 45 11.85 7.49 7.80
CA SER A 45 12.18 7.46 9.24
C SER A 45 11.84 6.13 9.93
N ASP A 46 10.90 5.36 9.37
CA ASP A 46 10.50 4.03 9.81
C ASP A 46 11.22 2.90 9.04
N GLY A 47 12.30 3.22 8.31
CA GLY A 47 13.17 2.23 7.67
C GLY A 47 12.68 1.70 6.31
N GLY A 48 11.59 2.24 5.78
CA GLY A 48 11.09 1.89 4.46
C GLY A 48 11.96 2.43 3.34
N LEU A 49 12.30 1.58 2.37
CA LEU A 49 12.93 2.01 1.13
C LEU A 49 11.92 2.75 0.24
N LEU A 50 12.30 3.94 -0.18
CA LEU A 50 11.53 4.80 -1.08
C LEU A 50 12.26 4.94 -2.42
N PHE A 51 11.49 4.96 -3.51
CA PHE A 51 11.92 5.40 -4.83
C PHE A 51 11.16 6.68 -5.18
N GLU A 52 11.86 7.78 -5.45
CA GLU A 52 11.23 9.07 -5.74
C GLU A 52 10.13 9.47 -4.75
N ARG A 53 10.40 9.28 -3.44
CA ARG A 53 9.47 9.54 -2.32
C ARG A 53 8.24 8.60 -2.24
N ARG A 54 8.18 7.54 -3.05
CA ARG A 54 7.13 6.52 -3.00
C ARG A 54 7.66 5.25 -2.34
N LEU A 55 6.85 4.61 -1.48
CA LEU A 55 7.24 3.37 -0.81
C LEU A 55 7.40 2.24 -1.83
N CYS A 56 8.56 1.60 -1.85
CA CYS A 56 8.79 0.44 -2.70
C CYS A 56 7.96 -0.75 -2.19
N VAL A 57 7.10 -1.30 -3.05
CA VAL A 57 6.32 -2.49 -2.73
C VAL A 57 7.06 -3.71 -3.26
N PRO A 58 7.39 -4.71 -2.42
CA PRO A 58 8.05 -5.93 -2.87
C PRO A 58 7.16 -6.71 -3.84
N SER A 59 7.76 -7.57 -4.66
CA SER A 59 7.02 -8.43 -5.59
C SER A 59 6.30 -9.61 -4.92
N ASP A 60 5.91 -9.46 -3.66
CA ASP A 60 5.14 -10.42 -2.88
C ASP A 60 3.63 -10.34 -3.23
N SER A 61 3.03 -11.47 -3.59
CA SER A 61 1.62 -11.56 -3.95
C SER A 61 0.67 -11.32 -2.77
N ALA A 62 1.05 -11.67 -1.54
CA ALA A 62 0.26 -11.43 -0.33
C ALA A 62 0.19 -9.93 -0.04
N VAL A 63 1.34 -9.23 -0.11
CA VAL A 63 1.41 -7.78 0.07
C VAL A 63 0.59 -7.04 -0.99
N LYS A 64 0.67 -7.48 -2.26
CA LYS A 64 -0.14 -6.92 -3.36
C LYS A 64 -1.64 -7.15 -3.14
N THR A 65 -2.03 -8.35 -2.72
CA THR A 65 -3.43 -8.69 -2.44
C THR A 65 -3.99 -7.83 -1.32
N GLU A 66 -3.20 -7.62 -0.26
CA GLU A 66 -3.61 -6.80 0.87
C GLU A 66 -3.72 -5.32 0.51
N LEU A 67 -2.78 -4.78 -0.27
CA LEU A 67 -2.87 -3.43 -0.84
C LEU A 67 -4.16 -3.23 -1.64
N LEU A 68 -4.51 -4.21 -2.48
CA LEU A 68 -5.77 -4.16 -3.23
C LEU A 68 -6.98 -4.20 -2.28
N SER A 69 -6.96 -5.05 -1.26
CA SER A 69 -8.06 -5.14 -0.29
C SER A 69 -8.25 -3.83 0.49
N GLU A 70 -7.16 -3.22 0.96
CA GLU A 70 -7.17 -1.91 1.63
C GLU A 70 -7.70 -0.81 0.68
N ALA A 71 -7.23 -0.78 -0.56
CA ALA A 71 -7.67 0.21 -1.55
C ALA A 71 -9.17 0.09 -1.87
N HIS A 72 -9.71 -1.13 -1.95
CA HIS A 72 -11.14 -1.37 -2.20
C HIS A 72 -12.02 -1.09 -0.97
N SER A 73 -11.50 -1.32 0.25
CA SER A 73 -12.25 -1.14 1.50
C SER A 73 -12.14 0.27 2.10
N SER A 74 -11.21 1.09 1.61
CA SER A 74 -11.05 2.47 2.05
C SER A 74 -12.35 3.27 1.85
N PRO A 75 -12.84 3.99 2.88
CA PRO A 75 -14.04 4.83 2.76
C PRO A 75 -13.84 6.01 1.79
N PHE A 76 -12.60 6.28 1.38
CA PHE A 76 -12.25 7.25 0.34
C PHE A 76 -12.19 6.63 -1.06
N SER A 77 -12.45 5.32 -1.19
CA SER A 77 -12.65 4.69 -2.48
C SER A 77 -13.94 5.23 -3.10
N MET A 78 -13.81 6.20 -4.01
CA MET A 78 -14.90 6.66 -4.84
C MET A 78 -15.21 5.60 -5.89
N HIS A 79 -15.81 4.49 -5.46
CA HIS A 79 -16.56 3.64 -6.36
C HIS A 79 -17.93 4.29 -6.59
N PRO A 80 -18.23 4.85 -7.77
CA PRO A 80 -19.62 4.90 -8.19
C PRO A 80 -20.04 3.43 -8.28
N GLY A 81 -20.62 2.89 -7.20
CA GLY A 81 -21.11 1.53 -7.20
C GLY A 81 -22.05 1.33 -8.39
N SER A 82 -22.21 0.07 -8.83
CA SER A 82 -23.12 -0.29 -9.93
C SER A 82 -24.51 0.34 -9.80
N THR A 83 -24.97 0.59 -8.56
CA THR A 83 -26.19 1.34 -8.26
C THR A 83 -26.19 2.78 -8.78
N LYS A 84 -25.09 3.53 -8.63
CA LYS A 84 -24.96 4.91 -9.13
C LYS A 84 -24.91 4.93 -10.65
N MET A 85 -24.16 4.01 -11.27
CA MET A 85 -24.15 3.83 -12.73
C MET A 85 -25.53 3.46 -13.28
N TYR A 86 -26.25 2.54 -12.63
CA TYR A 86 -27.62 2.18 -13.03
C TYR A 86 -28.59 3.35 -12.90
N GLN A 87 -28.49 4.15 -11.83
CA GLN A 87 -29.31 5.35 -11.65
C GLN A 87 -29.03 6.41 -12.71
N ASP A 88 -27.76 6.63 -13.06
CA ASP A 88 -27.36 7.59 -14.10
C ASP A 88 -27.83 7.15 -15.49
N LEU A 89 -27.67 5.85 -15.82
CA LEU A 89 -28.20 5.27 -17.07
C LEU A 89 -29.74 5.32 -17.12
N LYS A 90 -30.42 5.06 -16.00
CA LYS A 90 -31.88 5.15 -15.92
C LYS A 90 -32.37 6.60 -16.10
N ARG A 91 -31.65 7.58 -15.53
CA ARG A 91 -31.95 9.01 -15.71
C ARG A 91 -31.71 9.47 -17.14
N LEU A 92 -30.62 9.03 -17.78
CA LEU A 92 -30.37 9.29 -19.21
C LEU A 92 -31.46 8.71 -20.11
N ARG A 93 -31.96 7.50 -19.80
CA ARG A 93 -33.05 6.84 -20.53
C ARG A 93 -34.45 7.44 -20.27
N GLN A 94 -34.61 8.35 -19.31
CA GLN A 94 -35.87 9.04 -19.01
C GLN A 94 -35.95 10.44 -19.63
N ASN A 95 -34.87 10.90 -20.29
CA ASN A 95 -34.76 12.21 -20.94
C ASN A 95 -34.67 12.10 -22.47
N ILE A 96 -35.07 10.96 -23.05
CA ILE A 96 -35.25 10.73 -24.49
C ILE A 96 -36.70 10.29 -24.72
#